data_AF-A0A316SNL5-F1
#
_entry.id   AF-A0A316SNL5-F1
#
_cell.length_a   1.000
_cell.length_b   1.000
_cell.length_c   1.000
_cell.angle_alpha   90.00
_cell.angle_beta   90.00
_cell.angle_gamma   90.00
#
_symmetry.space_group_name_H-M   'P 1'
#
loop_
_entity.id
_entity.type
_entity.pdbx_description
1 polymer ?
#
loop_
_entity_poly.entity_id
_entity_poly.type
_entity_poly.pdbx_seq_one_letter_code
_entity_poly.pdbx_strand_id
1 'polypeptide(L)'
;MYGILDRYVGKNIIMSVLLVAVCMTLFAGLITFIDALRYIGRGSIDFLFVVKYVMHKIPGICVTFFPVSILIGGVVGLGMMARNSEIIILQSIGLSKLNIGVSCVKSIIPLIIVILCIGEFVTPRLEKIAEENFDKASMNVGVSLTTNGTWIKEGNNYIGILGIVNGNMLMGVVRYEVDDNKLKSYSHARIGKYENDQWVMYDVNKVTLTDAGTVHENIAKQVWQIGINLKRIEVLSEVSENLSVFQLYDYINYIEHNGVDSSRYRLALYNKFMSPMVMLVMLLLALSTIFGPLRSMNMGARILSGISLGFGYYVLNQIVAPFSIVYGVPPIVGASFATVIFAGFAVYLLNRKS
;
A
#
# COMPACT_ATOMS: atom_id res chain seq x y z
N MET A 1 33.39 -8.88 5.64
CA MET A 1 33.78 -7.91 6.67
C MET A 1 33.34 -6.51 6.24
N TYR A 2 32.85 -5.71 7.19
CA TYR A 2 32.45 -4.32 6.98
C TYR A 2 33.69 -3.43 7.16
N GLY A 3 34.24 -2.89 6.07
CA GLY A 3 35.44 -2.07 6.11
C GLY A 3 35.20 -0.65 6.62
N ILE A 4 36.28 0.06 6.98
CA ILE A 4 36.23 1.48 7.35
C ILE A 4 35.70 2.33 6.18
N LEU A 5 36.15 2.01 4.95
CA LEU A 5 35.70 2.67 3.72
C LEU A 5 34.23 2.39 3.42
N ASP A 6 33.74 1.17 3.72
CA ASP A 6 32.32 0.82 3.58
C ASP A 6 31.47 1.69 4.51
N ARG A 7 31.91 1.89 5.76
CA ARG A 7 31.21 2.74 6.73
C ARG A 7 31.22 4.21 6.31
N TYR A 8 32.33 4.70 5.74
CA TYR A 8 32.43 6.09 5.28
C TYR A 8 31.48 6.37 4.11
N VAL A 9 31.55 5.56 3.05
CA VAL A 9 30.65 5.66 1.88
C VAL A 9 29.21 5.49 2.33
N GLY A 10 28.94 4.50 3.18
CA GLY A 10 27.61 4.23 3.72
C GLY A 10 27.03 5.39 4.50
N LYS A 11 27.80 6.02 5.40
CA LYS A 11 27.34 7.16 6.20
C LYS A 11 26.90 8.33 5.33
N ASN A 12 27.69 8.69 4.31
CA ASN A 12 27.38 9.81 3.41
C ASN A 12 26.10 9.53 2.61
N ILE A 13 25.93 8.30 2.11
CA ILE A 13 24.75 7.90 1.35
C ILE A 13 23.52 7.87 2.25
N ILE A 14 23.59 7.20 3.41
CA ILE A 14 22.46 7.10 4.35
C ILE A 14 21.99 8.51 4.75
N MET A 15 22.91 9.41 5.09
CA MET A 15 22.56 10.78 5.49
C MET A 15 21.87 11.53 4.33
N SER A 16 22.36 11.37 3.11
CA SER A 16 21.77 11.99 1.92
C SER A 16 20.39 11.41 1.59
N VAL A 17 20.23 10.08 1.66
CA VAL A 17 18.95 9.38 1.45
C VAL A 17 17.93 9.78 2.51
N LEU A 18 18.31 9.82 3.79
CA LEU A 18 17.43 10.25 4.87
C LEU A 18 17.00 11.71 4.71
N LEU A 19 17.92 12.62 4.36
CA LEU A 19 17.59 14.02 4.11
C LEU A 19 16.56 14.14 2.99
N VAL A 20 16.80 13.46 1.86
CA VAL A 20 15.87 13.47 0.73
C VAL A 20 14.54 12.81 1.07
N ALA A 21 14.55 11.72 1.85
CA ALA A 21 13.33 11.06 2.32
C ALA A 21 12.49 11.99 3.19
N VAL A 22 13.11 12.72 4.12
CA VAL A 22 12.44 13.73 4.94
C VAL A 22 11.87 14.84 4.06
N CYS A 23 12.64 15.39 3.11
CA CYS A 23 12.16 16.42 2.21
C CYS A 23 10.95 15.95 1.38
N MET A 24 11.02 14.76 0.78
CA MET A 24 9.92 14.19 0.01
C MET A 24 8.68 13.92 0.87
N THR A 25 8.88 13.38 2.07
CA THR A 25 7.79 13.09 3.02
C THR A 25 7.11 14.37 3.49
N LEU A 26 7.87 15.43 3.78
CA LEU A 26 7.31 16.73 4.15
C LEU A 26 6.53 17.36 2.98
N PHE A 27 7.08 17.28 1.77
CA PHE A 27 6.41 17.82 0.58
C PHE A 27 5.08 17.09 0.29
N ALA A 28 5.09 15.76 0.27
CA ALA A 28 3.89 14.96 0.06
C ALA A 28 2.90 15.05 1.24
N GLY A 29 3.41 15.17 2.47
CA GLY A 29 2.62 15.42 3.67
C GLY A 29 1.92 16.78 3.61
N LEU A 30 2.57 17.81 3.09
CA LEU A 30 1.96 19.13 2.87
C LEU A 30 0.83 19.06 1.84
N ILE A 31 1.00 18.31 0.74
CA ILE A 31 -0.07 18.10 -0.24
C ILE A 31 -1.26 17.42 0.44
N THR A 32 -1.01 16.32 1.16
CA THR A 32 -2.06 15.58 1.91
C THR A 32 -2.76 16.48 2.93
N PHE A 33 -2.01 17.38 3.57
CA PHE A 33 -2.56 18.37 4.49
C PHE A 33 -3.47 19.37 3.79
N ILE A 34 -3.04 19.96 2.67
CA ILE A 34 -3.87 20.88 1.88
C ILE A 34 -5.16 20.20 1.41
N ASP A 35 -5.09 18.94 0.98
CA ASP A 35 -6.27 18.19 0.56
C ASP A 35 -7.21 17.91 1.75
N ALA A 36 -6.67 17.56 2.91
CA ALA A 36 -7.44 17.34 4.12
C ALA A 36 -8.09 18.63 4.68
N LEU A 37 -7.48 19.81 4.47
CA LEU A 37 -8.07 21.10 4.86
C LEU A 37 -9.42 21.37 4.18
N ARG A 38 -9.67 20.80 2.99
CA ARG A 38 -10.94 20.96 2.25
C ARG A 38 -12.15 20.38 3.00
N TYR A 39 -11.91 19.52 3.98
CA TYR A 39 -12.94 18.87 4.78
C TYR A 39 -13.22 19.58 6.12
N ILE A 40 -12.47 20.64 6.44
CA ILE A 40 -12.73 21.44 7.64
C ILE A 40 -14.15 22.03 7.57
N GLY A 41 -14.87 21.95 8.69
CA GLY A 41 -16.26 22.41 8.79
C GLY A 41 -17.31 21.36 8.38
N ARG A 42 -16.89 20.16 7.96
CA ARG A 42 -17.79 18.99 7.86
C ARG A 42 -17.78 18.21 9.17
N GLY A 43 -18.93 18.12 9.84
CA GLY A 43 -19.05 17.39 11.09
C GLY A 43 -18.22 17.99 12.22
N SER A 44 -17.38 17.16 12.85
CA SER A 44 -16.47 17.54 13.95
C SER A 44 -15.00 17.69 13.52
N ILE A 45 -14.75 17.83 12.21
CA ILE A 45 -13.41 18.01 11.64
C ILE A 45 -12.90 19.44 11.90
N ASP A 46 -11.99 19.55 12.86
CA ASP A 46 -11.25 20.78 13.21
C ASP A 46 -9.81 20.76 12.65
N PHE A 47 -9.12 21.90 12.68
CA PHE A 47 -7.71 22.02 12.25
C PHE A 47 -6.80 21.03 12.97
N LEU A 48 -6.94 20.89 14.29
CA LEU A 48 -6.13 19.97 15.08
C LEU A 48 -6.39 18.51 14.68
N PHE A 49 -7.61 18.18 14.26
CA PHE A 49 -7.95 16.87 13.74
C PHE A 49 -7.19 16.60 12.43
N VAL A 50 -7.18 17.55 11.51
CA VAL A 50 -6.45 17.44 10.23
C VAL A 50 -4.95 17.25 10.47
N VAL A 51 -4.35 18.00 11.39
CA VAL A 51 -2.92 17.81 11.76
C VAL A 51 -2.66 16.39 12.25
N LYS A 52 -3.50 15.86 13.16
CA LYS A 52 -3.38 14.48 13.65
C LYS A 52 -3.56 13.47 12.52
N TYR A 53 -4.54 13.66 11.64
CA TYR A 53 -4.80 12.78 10.51
C TYR A 53 -3.57 12.67 9.60
N VAL A 54 -2.97 13.80 9.20
CA VAL A 54 -1.77 13.80 8.36
C VAL A 54 -0.58 13.19 9.08
N MET A 55 -0.41 13.43 10.39
CA MET A 55 0.66 12.81 11.18
C MET A 55 0.58 11.28 11.18
N HIS A 56 -0.62 10.70 11.17
CA HIS A 56 -0.79 9.24 11.07
C HIS A 56 -0.45 8.71 9.67
N LYS A 57 -0.61 9.52 8.61
CA LYS A 57 -0.26 9.15 7.23
C LYS A 57 1.23 9.33 6.89
N ILE A 58 1.99 10.09 7.67
CA ILE A 58 3.43 10.34 7.43
C ILE A 58 4.24 9.05 7.23
N PRO A 59 4.10 7.99 8.06
CA PRO A 59 4.86 6.75 7.86
C PRO A 59 4.54 6.06 6.54
N GLY A 60 3.28 6.05 6.10
CA GLY A 60 2.88 5.51 4.80
C GLY A 60 3.46 6.31 3.64
N ILE A 61 3.40 7.64 3.72
CA ILE A 61 4.04 8.53 2.74
C ILE A 61 5.55 8.25 2.65
N CYS A 62 6.23 8.13 3.80
CA CYS A 62 7.66 7.84 3.84
C CYS A 62 8.01 6.52 3.14
N VAL A 63 7.25 5.45 3.41
CA VAL A 63 7.43 4.12 2.78
C VAL A 63 7.22 4.20 1.27
N THR A 64 6.18 4.89 0.81
CA THR A 64 5.83 5.04 -0.60
C THR A 64 6.90 5.79 -1.40
N PHE A 65 7.44 6.88 -0.85
CA PHE A 65 8.44 7.70 -1.54
C PHE A 65 9.88 7.21 -1.36
N PHE A 66 10.11 6.25 -0.46
CA PHE A 66 11.45 5.78 -0.10
C PHE A 66 12.33 5.33 -1.28
N PRO A 67 11.83 4.56 -2.26
CA PRO A 67 12.64 4.13 -3.41
C PRO A 67 13.17 5.32 -4.22
N VAL A 68 12.34 6.35 -4.42
CA VAL A 68 12.74 7.59 -5.12
C VAL A 68 13.75 8.37 -4.28
N SER A 69 13.59 8.38 -2.96
CA SER A 69 14.56 8.97 -2.04
C SER A 69 15.92 8.27 -2.05
N ILE A 70 15.96 6.94 -2.23
CA ILE A 70 17.21 6.19 -2.43
C ILE A 70 17.89 6.63 -3.73
N LEU A 71 17.14 6.76 -4.83
CA LEU A 71 17.68 7.20 -6.10
C LEU A 71 18.29 8.59 -5.99
N ILE A 72 17.48 9.59 -5.59
CA ILE A 72 17.91 10.99 -5.53
C ILE A 72 18.97 11.19 -4.44
N GLY A 73 18.77 10.61 -3.25
CA GLY A 73 19.75 10.67 -2.16
C GLY A 73 21.05 9.96 -2.48
N GLY A 74 21.01 8.86 -3.23
CA GLY A 74 22.19 8.18 -3.77
C GLY A 74 22.93 9.05 -4.78
N VAL A 75 22.21 9.69 -5.72
CA VAL A 75 22.78 10.65 -6.69
C VAL A 75 23.43 11.82 -5.95
N VAL A 76 22.79 12.35 -4.91
CA VAL A 76 23.31 13.47 -4.13
C VAL A 76 24.54 13.05 -3.32
N GLY A 77 24.45 11.98 -2.54
CA GLY A 77 25.53 11.51 -1.68
C GLY A 77 26.78 11.15 -2.46
N LEU A 78 26.64 10.27 -3.46
CA LEU A 78 27.75 9.88 -4.32
C LEU A 78 28.21 11.04 -5.22
N GLY A 79 27.30 11.93 -5.62
CA GLY A 79 27.63 13.11 -6.39
C GLY A 79 28.53 14.10 -5.64
N MET A 80 28.28 14.31 -4.35
CA MET A 80 29.14 15.12 -3.48
C MET A 80 30.52 14.48 -3.31
N MET A 81 30.59 13.17 -3.07
CA MET A 81 31.86 12.44 -2.98
C MET A 81 32.66 12.51 -4.29
N ALA A 82 31.97 12.43 -5.45
CA ALA A 82 32.60 12.61 -6.75
C ALA A 82 33.18 14.03 -6.92
N ARG A 83 32.41 15.05 -6.51
CA ARG A 83 32.83 16.46 -6.61
C ARG A 83 34.05 16.77 -5.76
N ASN A 84 34.13 16.18 -4.56
CA ASN A 84 35.27 16.33 -3.66
C ASN A 84 36.46 15.43 -4.03
N SER A 85 36.42 14.77 -5.20
CA SER A 85 37.43 13.80 -5.66
C SER A 85 37.63 12.58 -4.75
N GLU A 86 36.76 12.34 -3.78
CA GLU A 86 36.84 11.19 -2.86
C GLU A 86 36.68 9.86 -3.62
N ILE A 87 35.79 9.81 -4.61
CA ILE A 87 35.59 8.60 -5.44
C ILE A 87 36.84 8.27 -6.28
N ILE A 88 37.58 9.29 -6.72
CA ILE A 88 38.82 9.13 -7.49
C ILE A 88 39.93 8.62 -6.56
N ILE A 89 40.02 9.18 -5.36
CA ILE A 89 40.97 8.72 -4.33
C ILE A 89 40.71 7.25 -3.99
N LEU A 90 39.46 6.85 -3.74
CA LEU A 90 39.10 5.45 -3.48
C LEU A 90 39.54 4.52 -4.63
N GLN A 91 39.38 4.94 -5.88
CA GLN A 91 39.84 4.15 -7.03
C GLN A 91 41.36 4.05 -7.12
N SER A 92 42.09 5.12 -6.78
CA SER A 92 43.56 5.15 -6.80
C SER A 92 44.20 4.19 -5.79
N ILE A 93 43.53 3.92 -4.66
CA ILE A 93 43.97 2.94 -3.65
C ILE A 93 43.52 1.50 -3.96
N GLY A 94 43.00 1.26 -5.17
CA GLY A 94 42.67 -0.08 -5.68
C GLY A 94 41.22 -0.54 -5.49
N LEU A 95 40.29 0.33 -5.02
CA LEU A 95 38.88 -0.03 -5.00
C LEU A 95 38.27 0.04 -6.40
N SER A 96 37.77 -1.09 -6.88
CA SER A 96 36.98 -1.14 -8.12
C SER A 96 35.64 -0.40 -7.95
N LYS A 97 35.07 0.05 -9.07
CA LYS A 97 33.70 0.63 -9.10
C LYS A 97 32.66 -0.32 -8.48
N LEU A 98 32.82 -1.63 -8.71
CA LEU A 98 31.96 -2.66 -8.15
C LEU A 98 32.08 -2.73 -6.63
N ASN A 99 33.30 -2.62 -6.08
CA ASN A 99 33.50 -2.62 -4.64
C ASN A 99 32.76 -1.45 -3.98
N ILE A 100 32.87 -0.24 -4.56
CA ILE A 100 32.13 0.93 -4.07
C ILE A 100 30.61 0.69 -4.14
N GLY A 101 30.11 0.16 -5.26
CA GLY A 101 28.68 -0.18 -5.40
C GLY A 101 28.21 -1.20 -4.36
N VAL A 102 28.99 -2.23 -4.09
CA VAL A 102 28.71 -3.24 -3.06
C VAL A 102 28.72 -2.61 -1.65
N SER A 103 29.63 -1.67 -1.37
CA SER A 103 29.64 -0.91 -0.11
C SER A 103 28.35 -0.09 0.07
N CYS A 104 27.85 0.52 -1.00
CA CYS A 104 26.58 1.26 -1.00
C CYS A 104 25.40 0.33 -0.71
N VAL A 105 25.33 -0.81 -1.39
CA VAL A 105 24.27 -1.81 -1.21
C VAL A 105 24.27 -2.35 0.22
N LYS A 106 25.44 -2.76 0.74
CA LYS A 106 25.57 -3.20 2.14
C LYS A 106 25.06 -2.17 3.14
N SER A 107 25.31 -0.88 2.86
CA SER A 107 24.94 0.21 3.75
C SER A 107 23.46 0.59 3.69
N ILE A 108 22.80 0.40 2.54
CA ILE A 108 21.38 0.68 2.42
C ILE A 108 20.50 -0.46 2.95
N ILE A 109 20.97 -1.72 2.93
CA ILE A 109 20.18 -2.88 3.36
C ILE A 109 19.57 -2.72 4.76
N PRO A 110 20.30 -2.30 5.82
CA PRO A 110 19.72 -2.07 7.13
C PRO A 110 18.58 -1.05 7.09
N LEU A 111 18.73 0.00 6.29
CA LEU A 111 17.72 1.04 6.14
C LEU A 111 16.50 0.55 5.37
N ILE A 112 16.70 -0.29 4.35
CA ILE A 112 15.62 -1.01 3.64
C ILE A 112 14.83 -1.89 4.62
N ILE A 113 15.50 -2.63 5.51
CA ILE A 113 14.81 -3.47 6.49
C ILE A 113 13.96 -2.61 7.43
N VAL A 114 14.51 -1.49 7.92
CA VAL A 114 13.77 -0.57 8.80
C VAL A 114 12.52 -0.02 8.10
N ILE A 115 12.61 0.43 6.84
CA ILE A 115 11.46 0.99 6.14
C ILE A 115 10.40 -0.09 5.83
N LEU A 116 10.82 -1.33 5.53
CA LEU A 116 9.89 -2.45 5.34
C LEU A 116 9.17 -2.81 6.64
N CYS A 117 9.87 -2.82 7.78
CA CYS A 117 9.24 -3.01 9.09
C CYS A 117 8.22 -1.91 9.41
N ILE A 118 8.53 -0.65 9.08
CA ILE A 118 7.58 0.46 9.22
C ILE A 118 6.35 0.20 8.31
N GLY A 119 6.57 -0.17 7.04
CA GLY A 119 5.52 -0.45 6.08
C GLY A 119 4.63 -1.65 6.43
N GLU A 120 5.15 -2.63 7.18
CA GLU A 120 4.38 -3.82 7.58
C GLU A 120 3.67 -3.65 8.93
N PHE A 121 4.32 -3.04 9.93
CA PHE A 121 3.79 -3.00 11.29
C PHE A 121 3.20 -1.65 11.70
N VAL A 122 3.77 -0.55 11.19
CA VAL A 122 3.42 0.81 11.63
C VAL A 122 2.39 1.43 10.70
N THR A 123 2.64 1.41 9.40
CA THR A 123 1.79 2.04 8.38
C THR A 123 0.35 1.52 8.41
N PRO A 124 0.07 0.21 8.33
CA PRO A 124 -1.31 -0.28 8.23
C PRO A 124 -2.12 0.08 9.48
N ARG A 125 -1.47 0.08 10.65
CA ARG A 125 -2.12 0.41 11.93
C ARG A 125 -2.46 1.88 12.03
N LEU A 126 -1.53 2.77 11.69
CA LEU A 126 -1.75 4.20 11.79
C LEU A 126 -2.74 4.71 10.76
N GLU A 127 -2.69 4.18 9.54
CA GLU A 127 -3.64 4.57 8.50
C GLU A 127 -5.06 4.09 8.79
N LYS A 128 -5.23 2.86 9.29
CA LYS A 128 -6.53 2.38 9.78
C LYS A 128 -7.11 3.31 10.84
N ILE A 129 -6.29 3.72 11.83
CA ILE A 129 -6.71 4.69 12.85
C ILE A 129 -7.05 6.05 12.23
N ALA A 130 -6.32 6.49 11.22
CA ALA A 130 -6.57 7.76 10.54
C ALA A 130 -7.91 7.76 9.79
N GLU A 131 -8.18 6.70 9.02
CA GLU A 131 -9.42 6.53 8.25
C GLU A 131 -10.63 6.36 9.16
N GLU A 132 -10.56 5.46 10.17
CA GLU A 132 -11.66 5.28 11.12
C GLU A 132 -12.04 6.58 11.86
N ASN A 133 -11.03 7.37 12.27
CA ASN A 133 -11.28 8.64 12.93
C ASN A 133 -11.86 9.67 11.96
N PHE A 134 -11.44 9.64 10.69
CA PHE A 134 -11.94 10.56 9.67
C PHE A 134 -13.42 10.29 9.37
N ASP A 135 -13.81 9.02 9.28
CA ASP A 135 -15.21 8.63 9.09
C ASP A 135 -16.07 9.04 10.29
N LYS A 136 -15.62 8.73 11.50
CA LYS A 136 -16.28 9.13 12.75
C LYS A 136 -16.41 10.64 12.90
N ALA A 137 -15.43 11.42 12.40
CA ALA A 137 -15.47 12.87 12.49
C ALA A 137 -16.37 13.50 11.40
N SER A 138 -16.37 12.92 10.21
CA SER A 138 -17.20 13.34 9.07
C SER A 138 -18.69 13.09 9.32
N MET A 139 -19.00 12.00 10.01
CA MET A 139 -20.36 11.62 10.40
C MET A 139 -20.62 12.06 11.84
N ASN A 140 -21.44 13.10 12.05
CA ASN A 140 -21.79 13.66 13.38
C ASN A 140 -22.55 12.69 14.33
N VAL A 141 -22.46 11.39 14.12
CA VAL A 141 -23.16 10.33 14.85
C VAL A 141 -22.12 9.27 15.20
N GLY A 142 -22.07 8.84 16.47
CA GLY A 142 -21.19 7.75 16.96
C GLY A 142 -21.50 6.36 16.38
N VAL A 143 -22.02 6.30 15.16
CA VAL A 143 -22.24 5.11 14.35
C VAL A 143 -21.25 5.20 13.20
N SER A 144 -20.34 4.24 13.11
CA SER A 144 -19.55 4.02 11.89
C SER A 144 -20.51 3.42 10.85
N LEU A 145 -21.27 4.30 10.20
CA LEU A 145 -21.97 3.95 8.97
C LEU A 145 -20.87 3.83 7.92
N THR A 146 -20.62 2.62 7.42
CA THR A 146 -19.93 2.50 6.15
C THR A 146 -20.74 3.28 5.13
N THR A 147 -20.20 4.36 4.59
CA THR A 147 -20.93 5.37 3.79
C THR A 147 -21.70 4.77 2.61
N ASN A 148 -21.37 3.53 2.20
CA ASN A 148 -22.03 2.77 1.12
C ASN A 148 -22.65 1.42 1.54
N GLY A 149 -22.67 1.08 2.84
CA GLY A 149 -22.96 -0.29 3.29
C GLY A 149 -21.87 -1.28 2.85
N THR A 150 -21.60 -2.32 3.64
CA THR A 150 -20.65 -3.37 3.27
C THR A 150 -21.39 -4.52 2.59
N TRP A 151 -21.00 -4.83 1.36
CA TRP A 151 -21.50 -6.01 0.64
C TRP A 151 -20.45 -7.12 0.67
N ILE A 152 -20.90 -8.32 0.99
CA ILE A 152 -20.06 -9.50 1.14
C ILE A 152 -20.71 -10.63 0.35
N LYS A 153 -19.91 -11.36 -0.44
CA LYS A 153 -20.34 -12.59 -1.09
C LYS A 153 -19.76 -13.77 -0.31
N GLU A 154 -20.62 -14.71 0.08
CA GLU A 154 -20.25 -15.94 0.79
C GLU A 154 -20.86 -17.14 0.06
N GLY A 155 -20.04 -17.85 -0.72
CA GLY A 155 -20.50 -18.90 -1.65
C GLY A 155 -21.55 -18.35 -2.63
N ASN A 156 -22.78 -18.85 -2.48
CA ASN A 156 -23.95 -18.48 -3.29
C ASN A 156 -24.83 -17.38 -2.66
N ASN A 157 -24.41 -16.85 -1.50
CA ASN A 157 -25.14 -15.81 -0.78
C ASN A 157 -24.48 -14.44 -0.97
N TYR A 158 -25.30 -13.41 -1.18
CA TYR A 158 -24.89 -12.01 -1.15
C TYR A 158 -25.48 -11.34 0.09
N ILE A 159 -24.61 -10.89 0.99
CA ILE A 159 -24.98 -10.29 2.27
C ILE A 159 -24.65 -8.79 2.20
N GLY A 160 -25.65 -7.94 2.39
CA GLY A 160 -25.48 -6.48 2.50
C GLY A 160 -25.67 -6.05 3.96
N ILE A 161 -24.75 -5.26 4.49
CA ILE A 161 -24.79 -4.72 5.85
C ILE A 161 -24.84 -3.20 5.74
N LEU A 162 -25.93 -2.58 6.22
CA LEU A 162 -26.09 -1.13 6.14
C LEU A 162 -25.19 -0.39 7.13
N GLY A 163 -25.03 -0.92 8.34
CA GLY A 163 -24.19 -0.29 9.36
C GLY A 163 -23.78 -1.24 10.47
N ILE A 164 -22.66 -0.94 11.10
CA ILE A 164 -22.09 -1.71 12.20
C ILE A 164 -21.99 -0.80 13.42
N VAL A 165 -22.62 -1.21 14.51
CA VAL A 165 -22.62 -0.48 15.78
C VAL A 165 -21.79 -1.26 16.79
N ASN A 166 -20.72 -0.63 17.29
CA ASN A 166 -19.83 -1.16 18.34
C ASN A 166 -19.26 -2.56 18.05
N GLY A 167 -19.14 -2.96 16.77
CA GLY A 167 -18.55 -4.23 16.36
C GLY A 167 -19.31 -5.50 16.78
N ASN A 168 -20.47 -5.40 17.43
CA ASN A 168 -21.27 -6.54 17.90
C ASN A 168 -22.75 -6.47 17.49
N MET A 169 -23.15 -5.37 16.84
CA MET A 169 -24.50 -5.16 16.35
C MET A 169 -24.46 -4.72 14.89
N LEU A 170 -25.21 -5.41 14.03
CA LEU A 170 -25.43 -5.05 12.64
C LEU A 170 -26.81 -4.42 12.50
N MET A 171 -26.91 -3.38 11.69
CA MET A 171 -28.17 -2.75 11.33
C MET A 171 -28.46 -2.97 9.86
N GLY A 172 -29.72 -3.30 9.55
CA GLY A 172 -30.21 -3.44 8.17
C GLY A 172 -29.42 -4.49 7.39
N VAL A 173 -29.48 -5.75 7.83
CA VAL A 173 -28.78 -6.85 7.17
C VAL A 173 -29.68 -7.47 6.13
N VAL A 174 -29.21 -7.54 4.89
CA VAL A 174 -29.90 -8.16 3.77
C VAL A 174 -29.11 -9.38 3.33
N ARG A 175 -29.79 -10.47 2.96
CA ARG A 175 -29.19 -11.67 2.38
C ARG A 175 -29.99 -12.11 1.16
N TYR A 176 -29.30 -12.23 0.04
CA TYR A 176 -29.82 -12.84 -1.19
C TYR A 176 -29.16 -14.20 -1.35
N GLU A 177 -29.96 -15.24 -1.47
CA GLU A 177 -29.52 -16.60 -1.77
C GLU A 177 -29.76 -16.87 -3.25
N VAL A 178 -28.69 -17.11 -4.00
CA VAL A 178 -28.73 -17.33 -5.46
C VAL A 178 -28.36 -18.76 -5.77
N ASP A 179 -29.15 -19.44 -6.60
CA ASP A 179 -28.92 -20.81 -7.03
C ASP A 179 -28.95 -20.84 -8.57
N ASP A 180 -27.90 -21.35 -9.22
CA ASP A 180 -27.74 -21.32 -10.69
C ASP A 180 -28.12 -19.97 -11.35
N ASN A 181 -27.59 -18.87 -10.80
CA ASN A 181 -27.85 -17.50 -11.27
C ASN A 181 -29.33 -17.03 -11.16
N LYS A 182 -30.19 -17.76 -10.45
CA LYS A 182 -31.56 -17.37 -10.12
C LYS A 182 -31.69 -17.06 -8.62
N LEU A 183 -32.44 -16.01 -8.29
CA LEU A 183 -32.71 -15.67 -6.90
C LEU A 183 -33.67 -16.71 -6.30
N LYS A 184 -33.22 -17.41 -5.26
CA LYS A 184 -34.00 -18.41 -4.53
C LYS A 184 -34.71 -17.81 -3.32
N SER A 185 -33.97 -17.04 -2.53
CA SER A 185 -34.54 -16.40 -1.33
C SER A 185 -33.94 -15.01 -1.07
N TYR A 186 -34.76 -14.15 -0.49
CA TYR A 186 -34.40 -12.82 0.00
C TYR A 186 -34.71 -12.78 1.50
N SER A 187 -33.76 -12.42 2.34
CA SER A 187 -33.98 -12.21 3.78
C SER A 187 -33.55 -10.80 4.17
N HIS A 188 -34.41 -10.07 4.87
CA HIS A 188 -34.09 -8.77 5.47
C HIS A 188 -34.23 -8.86 6.98
N ALA A 189 -33.15 -8.57 7.71
CA ALA A 189 -33.13 -8.50 9.16
C ALA A 189 -32.92 -7.06 9.61
N ARG A 190 -33.75 -6.59 10.55
CA ARG A 190 -33.61 -5.24 11.09
C ARG A 190 -32.32 -5.08 11.90
N ILE A 191 -32.02 -6.05 12.76
CA ILE A 191 -30.87 -6.03 13.68
C ILE A 191 -30.21 -7.42 13.71
N GLY A 192 -28.89 -7.47 13.63
CA GLY A 192 -28.09 -8.67 13.94
C GLY A 192 -27.27 -8.45 15.21
N LYS A 193 -27.25 -9.41 16.13
CA LYS A 193 -26.35 -9.40 17.31
C LYS A 193 -25.47 -10.65 17.30
N TYR A 194 -24.21 -10.49 17.68
CA TYR A 194 -23.30 -11.62 17.85
C TYR A 194 -23.46 -12.19 19.28
N GLU A 195 -24.09 -13.36 19.40
CA GLU A 195 -24.38 -14.04 20.66
C GLU A 195 -23.94 -15.52 20.56
N ASN A 196 -23.22 -16.05 21.55
CA ASN A 196 -22.80 -17.46 21.62
C ASN A 196 -22.05 -17.97 20.36
N ASP A 197 -21.07 -17.19 19.87
CA ASP A 197 -20.30 -17.47 18.65
C ASP A 197 -21.13 -17.60 17.36
N GLN A 198 -22.35 -17.05 17.35
CA GLN A 198 -23.22 -17.07 16.19
C GLN A 198 -23.89 -15.72 15.98
N TRP A 199 -24.19 -15.42 14.72
CA TRP A 199 -24.95 -14.24 14.36
C TRP A 199 -26.44 -14.51 14.49
N VAL A 200 -27.07 -13.84 15.46
CA VAL A 200 -28.50 -13.90 15.70
C VAL A 200 -29.16 -12.69 15.07
N MET A 201 -29.97 -12.93 14.05
CA MET A 201 -30.77 -11.93 13.39
C MET A 201 -32.15 -11.82 14.04
N TYR A 202 -32.59 -10.59 14.27
CA TYR A 202 -33.88 -10.25 14.86
C TYR A 202 -34.77 -9.57 13.82
N ASP A 203 -36.06 -9.90 13.88
CA ASP A 203 -37.09 -9.35 12.99
C ASP A 203 -36.72 -9.58 11.51
N VAL A 204 -36.63 -10.86 11.15
CA VAL A 204 -36.24 -11.32 9.82
C VAL A 204 -37.47 -11.51 8.95
N ASN A 205 -37.59 -10.72 7.89
CA ASN A 205 -38.56 -10.94 6.83
C ASN A 205 -37.90 -11.76 5.72
N LYS A 206 -38.32 -13.00 5.54
CA LYS A 206 -37.82 -13.92 4.51
C LYS A 206 -38.86 -14.08 3.41
N VAL A 207 -38.44 -13.85 2.18
CA VAL A 207 -39.21 -14.07 0.96
C VAL A 207 -38.54 -15.18 0.18
N THR A 208 -39.24 -16.30 -0.01
CA THR A 208 -38.75 -17.41 -0.83
C THR A 208 -39.49 -17.41 -2.16
N LEU A 209 -38.75 -17.43 -3.27
CA LEU A 209 -39.31 -17.53 -4.60
C LEU A 209 -39.49 -19.01 -4.95
N THR A 210 -40.72 -19.39 -5.29
CA THR A 210 -41.08 -20.73 -5.76
C THR A 210 -41.76 -20.61 -7.13
N ASP A 211 -41.79 -21.69 -7.91
CA ASP A 211 -42.41 -21.70 -9.24
C ASP A 211 -43.91 -21.32 -9.22
N ALA A 212 -44.56 -21.40 -8.06
CA ALA A 212 -45.97 -21.08 -7.84
C ALA A 212 -46.22 -19.67 -7.24
N GLY A 213 -45.18 -18.88 -6.93
CA GLY A 213 -45.30 -17.55 -6.34
C GLY A 213 -44.26 -17.25 -5.24
N THR A 214 -44.51 -16.18 -4.47
CA THR A 214 -43.64 -15.73 -3.37
C THR A 214 -44.22 -16.10 -2.01
N VAL A 215 -43.43 -16.79 -1.18
CA VAL A 215 -43.79 -17.10 0.21
C VAL A 215 -43.12 -16.11 1.14
N HIS A 216 -43.92 -15.43 1.97
CA HIS A 216 -43.44 -14.47 2.97
C HIS A 216 -43.49 -15.08 4.37
N GLU A 217 -42.36 -15.10 5.06
CA GLU A 217 -42.23 -15.56 6.44
C GLU A 217 -41.64 -14.43 7.31
N ASN A 218 -42.31 -14.10 8.41
CA ASN A 218 -41.74 -13.25 9.43
C ASN A 218 -41.22 -14.12 10.57
N ILE A 219 -39.91 -14.04 10.80
CA ILE A 219 -39.18 -14.83 11.80
C ILE A 219 -38.62 -13.87 12.84
N ALA A 220 -39.11 -13.97 14.07
CA ALA A 220 -38.69 -13.09 15.16
C ALA A 220 -37.19 -13.19 15.50
N LYS A 221 -36.64 -14.41 15.44
CA LYS A 221 -35.23 -14.69 15.71
C LYS A 221 -34.73 -15.82 14.80
N GLN A 222 -33.68 -15.57 14.05
CA GLN A 222 -33.04 -16.57 13.19
C GLN A 222 -31.52 -16.52 13.35
N VAL A 223 -30.90 -17.68 13.53
CA VAL A 223 -29.44 -17.79 13.52
C VAL A 223 -28.97 -17.87 12.08
N TRP A 224 -28.06 -16.99 11.68
CA TRP A 224 -27.37 -17.07 10.39
C TRP A 224 -25.95 -17.56 10.66
N GLN A 225 -25.58 -18.67 10.03
CA GLN A 225 -24.19 -19.10 10.00
C GLN A 225 -23.44 -18.26 8.97
N ILE A 226 -23.03 -17.08 9.41
CA ILE A 226 -22.15 -16.21 8.66
C ILE A 226 -20.74 -16.59 9.13
N GLY A 227 -19.88 -17.10 8.25
CA GLY A 227 -18.51 -17.53 8.58
C GLY A 227 -17.56 -16.37 8.92
N ILE A 228 -18.12 -15.17 9.09
CA ILE A 228 -17.39 -13.92 9.20
C ILE A 228 -17.18 -13.61 10.68
N ASN A 229 -15.94 -13.81 11.13
CA ASN A 229 -15.47 -13.25 12.39
C ASN A 229 -15.49 -11.71 12.28
N LEU A 230 -16.23 -11.01 13.14
CA LEU A 230 -16.37 -9.54 13.16
C LEU A 230 -15.06 -8.76 13.09
N LYS A 231 -13.96 -9.32 13.61
CA LYS A 231 -12.62 -8.74 13.47
C LYS A 231 -12.17 -8.57 12.01
N ARG A 232 -12.79 -9.31 11.07
CA ARG A 232 -12.57 -9.16 9.62
C ARG A 232 -13.46 -8.08 8.99
N ILE A 233 -14.64 -7.77 9.55
CA ILE A 233 -15.57 -6.76 8.98
C ILE A 233 -15.10 -5.33 9.24
N GLU A 234 -14.43 -5.08 10.37
CA GLU A 234 -13.78 -3.79 10.63
C GLU A 234 -12.54 -3.54 9.73
N VAL A 235 -12.18 -4.52 8.89
CA VAL A 235 -11.18 -4.40 7.81
C VAL A 235 -11.86 -4.29 6.43
N LEU A 236 -13.18 -4.50 6.36
CA LEU A 236 -13.98 -4.57 5.12
C LEU A 236 -14.72 -3.27 4.79
N SER A 237 -14.63 -2.23 5.64
CA SER A 237 -15.32 -0.95 5.44
C SER A 237 -14.61 -0.01 4.45
N GLU A 238 -13.29 -0.09 4.37
CA GLU A 238 -12.47 0.55 3.35
C GLU A 238 -11.24 -0.33 3.21
N VAL A 239 -11.14 -1.06 2.10
CA VAL A 239 -9.91 -1.81 1.83
C VAL A 239 -8.86 -0.80 1.40
N SER A 240 -8.25 -0.17 2.40
CA SER A 240 -7.08 0.67 2.20
C SER A 240 -6.03 -0.14 1.47
N GLU A 241 -5.43 0.43 0.42
CA GLU A 241 -4.33 -0.20 -0.33
C GLU A 241 -3.09 -0.48 0.56
N ASN A 242 -3.15 -0.07 1.83
CA ASN A 242 -2.08 -0.15 2.81
C ASN A 242 -2.22 -1.30 3.81
N LEU A 243 -3.07 -2.31 3.56
CA LEU A 243 -3.09 -3.56 4.33
C LEU A 243 -1.68 -4.18 4.46
N SER A 244 -1.37 -4.77 5.60
CA SER A 244 -0.13 -5.51 5.82
C SER A 244 -0.03 -6.71 4.85
N VAL A 245 1.17 -7.21 4.57
CA VAL A 245 1.39 -8.40 3.72
C VAL A 245 0.63 -9.61 4.29
N PHE A 246 0.67 -9.82 5.61
CA PHE A 246 -0.10 -10.89 6.25
C PHE A 246 -1.60 -10.70 6.08
N GLN A 247 -2.10 -9.47 6.28
CA GLN A 247 -3.52 -9.15 6.10
C GLN A 247 -3.97 -9.33 4.64
N LEU A 248 -3.13 -8.94 3.67
CA LEU A 248 -3.38 -9.14 2.25
C LEU A 248 -3.47 -10.62 1.91
N TYR A 249 -2.57 -11.45 2.43
CA TYR A 249 -2.59 -12.89 2.18
C TYR A 249 -3.85 -13.56 2.71
N ASP A 250 -4.23 -13.26 3.96
CA ASP A 250 -5.45 -13.78 4.57
C ASP A 250 -6.70 -13.32 3.81
N TYR A 251 -6.70 -12.05 3.39
CA TYR A 251 -7.80 -11.47 2.63
C TYR A 251 -7.94 -12.08 1.22
N ILE A 252 -6.83 -12.27 0.50
CA ILE A 252 -6.80 -12.92 -0.81
C ILE A 252 -7.39 -14.33 -0.71
N ASN A 253 -6.95 -15.12 0.28
CA ASN A 253 -7.50 -16.45 0.49
C ASN A 253 -9.00 -16.39 0.76
N TYR A 254 -9.46 -15.47 1.61
CA TYR A 254 -10.87 -15.32 1.92
C TYR A 254 -11.73 -15.01 0.68
N ILE A 255 -11.32 -14.06 -0.16
CA ILE A 255 -12.12 -13.68 -1.34
C ILE A 255 -12.07 -14.74 -2.45
N GLU A 256 -10.97 -15.48 -2.58
CA GLU A 256 -10.84 -16.58 -3.54
C GLU A 256 -11.72 -17.78 -3.17
N HIS A 257 -11.80 -18.12 -1.88
CA HIS A 257 -12.74 -19.16 -1.42
C HIS A 257 -14.21 -18.79 -1.69
N ASN A 258 -14.50 -17.50 -1.84
CA ASN A 258 -15.83 -16.98 -2.16
C ASN A 258 -16.06 -16.75 -3.67
N GLY A 259 -15.13 -17.19 -4.53
CA GLY A 259 -15.22 -17.05 -5.98
C GLY A 259 -15.26 -15.59 -6.44
N VAL A 260 -14.55 -14.70 -5.74
CA VAL A 260 -14.37 -13.29 -6.10
C VAL A 260 -12.98 -13.10 -6.70
N ASP A 261 -12.87 -12.25 -7.73
CA ASP A 261 -11.58 -11.94 -8.35
C ASP A 261 -10.63 -11.25 -7.36
N SER A 262 -9.43 -11.82 -7.21
CA SER A 262 -8.39 -11.36 -6.29
C SER A 262 -7.24 -10.65 -6.98
N SER A 263 -7.32 -10.46 -8.31
CA SER A 263 -6.21 -10.00 -9.15
C SER A 263 -5.60 -8.68 -8.66
N ARG A 264 -6.43 -7.71 -8.24
CA ARG A 264 -5.98 -6.42 -7.67
C ARG A 264 -5.19 -6.60 -6.36
N TYR A 265 -5.63 -7.48 -5.48
CA TYR A 265 -4.99 -7.71 -4.18
C TYR A 265 -3.71 -8.54 -4.31
N ARG A 266 -3.70 -9.52 -5.24
CA ARG A 266 -2.47 -10.22 -5.62
C ARG A 266 -1.43 -9.26 -6.19
N LEU A 267 -1.84 -8.31 -7.03
CA LEU A 267 -0.94 -7.28 -7.56
C LEU A 267 -0.33 -6.43 -6.42
N ALA A 268 -1.15 -5.98 -5.46
CA ALA A 268 -0.67 -5.24 -4.30
C ALA A 268 0.32 -6.06 -3.45
N LEU A 269 0.02 -7.34 -3.21
CA LEU A 269 0.92 -8.26 -2.52
C LEU A 269 2.27 -8.38 -3.25
N TYR A 270 2.26 -8.57 -4.57
CA TYR A 270 3.48 -8.67 -5.35
C TYR A 270 4.26 -7.36 -5.42
N ASN A 271 3.58 -6.20 -5.46
CA ASN A 271 4.24 -4.90 -5.35
C ASN A 271 4.96 -4.74 -4.01
N LYS A 272 4.33 -5.16 -2.90
CA LYS A 272 4.99 -5.17 -1.58
C LYS A 272 6.19 -6.11 -1.55
N PHE A 273 6.07 -7.30 -2.13
CA PHE A 273 7.19 -8.25 -2.22
C PHE A 273 8.34 -7.74 -3.10
N MET A 274 8.04 -7.02 -4.18
CA MET A 274 9.03 -6.44 -5.08
C MET A 274 9.69 -5.17 -4.53
N SER A 275 9.10 -4.52 -3.52
CA SER A 275 9.62 -3.27 -2.94
C SER A 275 11.12 -3.28 -2.54
N PRO A 276 11.71 -4.32 -1.90
CA PRO A 276 13.16 -4.39 -1.69
C PRO A 276 13.96 -4.39 -2.98
N MET A 277 13.49 -5.11 -3.99
CA MET A 277 14.16 -5.17 -5.29
C MET A 277 14.10 -3.81 -5.99
N VAL A 278 12.97 -3.13 -5.92
CA VAL A 278 12.81 -1.76 -6.44
C VAL A 278 13.80 -0.81 -5.78
N MET A 279 13.93 -0.86 -4.45
CA MET A 279 14.89 -0.02 -3.71
C MET A 279 16.34 -0.28 -4.12
N LEU A 280 16.71 -1.54 -4.37
CA LEU A 280 18.04 -1.89 -4.89
C LEU A 280 18.25 -1.38 -6.32
N VAL A 281 17.25 -1.51 -7.19
CA VAL A 281 17.30 -0.99 -8.57
C VAL A 281 17.45 0.53 -8.57
N MET A 282 16.75 1.24 -7.68
CA MET A 282 16.90 2.68 -7.50
C MET A 282 18.32 3.08 -7.08
N LEU A 283 18.93 2.31 -6.19
CA LEU A 283 20.34 2.53 -5.83
C LEU A 283 21.29 2.24 -7.01
N LEU A 284 21.04 1.19 -7.78
CA LEU A 284 21.84 0.86 -8.98
C LEU A 284 21.74 1.96 -10.04
N LEU A 285 20.54 2.51 -10.26
CA LEU A 285 20.34 3.67 -11.13
C LEU A 285 21.14 4.87 -10.63
N ALA A 286 21.10 5.16 -9.32
CA ALA A 286 21.91 6.22 -8.73
C ALA A 286 23.41 6.01 -9.01
N LEU A 287 23.92 4.81 -8.76
CA LEU A 287 25.31 4.43 -9.05
C LEU A 287 25.67 4.61 -10.53
N SER A 288 24.75 4.26 -11.43
CA SER A 288 24.94 4.41 -12.88
C SER A 288 25.12 5.87 -13.32
N THR A 289 24.55 6.83 -12.58
CA THR A 289 24.75 8.26 -12.88
C THR A 289 26.15 8.76 -12.54
N ILE A 290 26.82 8.17 -11.54
CA ILE A 290 28.21 8.52 -11.18
C ILE A 290 29.22 7.74 -12.03
N PHE A 291 29.01 6.43 -12.20
CA PHE A 291 30.00 5.55 -12.82
C PHE A 291 29.83 5.36 -14.32
N GLY A 292 28.67 5.73 -14.86
CA GLY A 292 28.32 5.63 -16.27
C GLY A 292 28.53 6.95 -17.03
N PRO A 293 27.81 7.15 -18.16
CA PRO A 293 28.05 8.26 -19.09
C PRO A 293 27.72 9.64 -18.50
N LEU A 294 26.98 9.71 -17.40
CA LEU A 294 26.54 10.95 -16.76
C LEU A 294 27.59 11.53 -15.79
N ARG A 295 28.82 10.96 -15.76
CA ARG A 295 29.89 11.38 -14.83
C ARG A 295 30.31 12.85 -14.99
N SER A 296 30.24 13.42 -16.19
CA SER A 296 30.69 14.78 -16.48
C SER A 296 29.62 15.85 -16.19
N MET A 297 28.41 15.43 -15.81
CA MET A 297 27.30 16.35 -15.59
C MET A 297 27.44 17.10 -14.26
N ASN A 298 27.06 18.38 -14.28
CA ASN A 298 26.91 19.20 -13.08
C ASN A 298 25.86 18.61 -12.12
N MET A 299 26.00 18.92 -10.84
CA MET A 299 25.15 18.36 -9.77
C MET A 299 23.64 18.51 -10.04
N GLY A 300 23.19 19.69 -10.46
CA GLY A 300 21.78 19.93 -10.76
C GLY A 300 21.25 19.04 -11.89
N ALA A 301 22.05 18.82 -12.93
CA ALA A 301 21.66 17.97 -14.05
C ALA A 301 21.61 16.47 -13.65
N ARG A 302 22.45 16.05 -12.68
CA ARG A 302 22.36 14.70 -12.09
C ARG A 302 21.09 14.52 -11.25
N ILE A 303 20.73 15.53 -10.46
CA ILE A 303 19.49 15.49 -9.66
C ILE A 303 18.27 15.41 -10.61
N LEU A 304 18.23 16.23 -11.65
CA LEU A 304 17.17 16.21 -12.66
C LEU A 304 17.08 14.86 -13.39
N SER A 305 18.21 14.23 -13.73
CA SER A 305 18.18 12.89 -14.34
C SER A 305 17.70 11.82 -13.35
N GLY A 306 18.09 11.91 -12.08
CA GLY A 306 17.57 11.05 -11.02
C GLY A 306 16.05 11.19 -10.84
N ILE A 307 15.54 12.42 -10.78
CA ILE A 307 14.09 12.69 -10.72
C ILE A 307 13.39 12.13 -11.97
N SER A 308 13.96 12.36 -13.16
CA SER A 308 13.37 11.88 -14.42
C SER A 308 13.32 10.36 -14.50
N LEU A 309 14.37 9.66 -14.04
CA LEU A 309 14.40 8.19 -13.98
C LEU A 309 13.41 7.65 -12.94
N GLY A 310 13.34 8.27 -11.75
CA GLY A 310 12.38 7.89 -10.72
C GLY A 310 10.93 8.08 -11.16
N PHE A 311 10.65 9.22 -11.81
CA PHE A 311 9.33 9.50 -12.39
C PHE A 311 9.01 8.55 -13.55
N GLY A 312 9.98 8.27 -14.43
CA GLY A 312 9.82 7.29 -15.50
C GLY A 312 9.50 5.89 -14.99
N TYR A 313 10.15 5.46 -13.91
CA TYR A 313 9.81 4.21 -13.23
C TYR A 313 8.38 4.25 -12.67
N TYR A 314 8.01 5.32 -11.97
CA TYR A 314 6.68 5.48 -11.38
C TYR A 314 5.59 5.41 -12.44
N VAL A 315 5.72 6.17 -13.54
CA VAL A 315 4.76 6.18 -14.64
C VAL A 315 4.67 4.81 -15.31
N LEU A 316 5.81 4.16 -15.57
CA LEU A 316 5.81 2.83 -16.17
C LEU A 316 5.10 1.81 -15.28
N ASN A 317 5.36 1.83 -13.98
CA ASN A 317 4.67 0.95 -13.02
C ASN A 317 3.17 1.25 -12.98
N GLN A 318 2.78 2.53 -12.94
CA GLN A 318 1.38 2.96 -12.91
C GLN A 318 0.59 2.57 -14.17
N ILE A 319 1.26 2.44 -15.31
CA ILE A 319 0.64 1.96 -16.56
C ILE A 319 0.57 0.43 -16.57
N VAL A 320 1.69 -0.25 -16.28
CA VAL A 320 1.81 -1.70 -16.47
C VAL A 320 1.03 -2.49 -15.42
N ALA A 321 0.96 -2.01 -14.18
CA ALA A 321 0.31 -2.74 -13.09
C ALA A 321 -1.22 -2.90 -13.35
N PRO A 322 -2.00 -1.84 -13.63
CA PRO A 322 -3.41 -1.98 -13.99
C PRO A 322 -3.62 -2.72 -15.33
N PHE A 323 -2.73 -2.50 -16.31
CA PHE A 323 -2.80 -3.18 -17.60
C PHE A 323 -2.70 -4.70 -17.45
N SER A 324 -1.89 -5.19 -16.51
CA SER A 324 -1.78 -6.63 -16.24
C SER A 324 -3.12 -7.27 -15.85
N ILE A 325 -3.93 -6.55 -15.05
CA ILE A 325 -5.24 -7.01 -14.61
C ILE A 325 -6.22 -7.04 -15.79
N VAL A 326 -6.25 -5.96 -16.59
CA VAL A 326 -7.21 -5.81 -17.71
C VAL A 326 -6.99 -6.86 -18.80
N TYR A 327 -5.74 -7.23 -19.09
CA TYR A 327 -5.39 -8.19 -20.14
C TYR A 327 -5.26 -9.64 -19.63
N GLY A 328 -5.57 -9.91 -18.36
CA GLY A 328 -5.46 -11.25 -17.78
C GLY A 328 -4.02 -11.77 -17.67
N VAL A 329 -3.04 -10.87 -17.68
CA VAL A 329 -1.62 -11.21 -17.48
C VAL A 329 -1.40 -11.52 -15.99
N PRO A 330 -0.58 -12.51 -15.62
CA PRO A 330 -0.32 -12.80 -14.22
C PRO A 330 0.14 -11.55 -13.43
N PRO A 331 -0.47 -11.23 -12.27
CA PRO A 331 -0.17 -10.00 -11.52
C PRO A 331 1.30 -9.83 -11.12
N ILE A 332 2.05 -10.94 -10.97
CA ILE A 332 3.49 -10.93 -10.72
C ILE A 332 4.28 -10.27 -11.86
N VAL A 333 3.85 -10.44 -13.11
CA VAL A 333 4.47 -9.80 -14.27
C VAL A 333 4.21 -8.31 -14.21
N GLY A 334 2.98 -7.90 -13.91
CA GLY A 334 2.62 -6.50 -13.72
C GLY A 334 3.48 -5.78 -12.66
N ALA A 335 3.68 -6.42 -11.51
CA ALA A 335 4.48 -5.87 -10.41
C ALA A 335 5.99 -5.80 -10.73
N SER A 336 6.53 -6.81 -11.43
CA SER A 336 7.96 -6.97 -11.66
C SER A 336 8.49 -6.27 -12.91
N PHE A 337 7.64 -6.03 -13.91
CA PHE A 337 8.05 -5.60 -15.25
C PHE A 337 8.88 -4.31 -15.26
N ALA A 338 8.39 -3.26 -14.60
CA ALA A 338 9.12 -1.99 -14.51
C ALA A 338 10.47 -2.18 -13.79
N THR A 339 10.50 -2.98 -12.72
CA THR A 339 11.72 -3.27 -11.96
C THR A 339 12.77 -3.98 -12.81
N VAL A 340 12.36 -4.97 -13.61
CA VAL A 340 13.27 -5.72 -14.49
C VAL A 340 13.84 -4.83 -15.60
N ILE A 341 13.00 -3.99 -16.22
CA ILE A 341 13.45 -3.05 -17.26
C ILE A 341 14.47 -2.06 -16.69
N PHE A 342 14.16 -1.43 -15.56
CA PHE A 342 15.06 -0.45 -14.94
C PHE A 342 16.32 -1.10 -14.36
N ALA A 343 16.25 -2.35 -13.88
CA ALA A 343 17.43 -3.13 -13.50
C ALA A 343 18.35 -3.36 -14.71
N GLY A 344 17.79 -3.83 -15.83
CA GLY A 344 18.53 -4.03 -17.07
C GLY A 344 19.14 -2.72 -17.60
N PHE A 345 18.38 -1.63 -17.54
CA PHE A 345 18.85 -0.30 -17.91
C PHE A 345 20.00 0.18 -17.02
N ALA A 346 19.91 0.00 -15.70
CA ALA A 346 20.97 0.35 -14.76
C ALA A 346 22.26 -0.43 -15.04
N VAL A 347 22.15 -1.74 -15.27
CA VAL A 347 23.30 -2.61 -15.60
C VAL A 347 23.92 -2.22 -16.94
N TYR A 348 23.08 -1.94 -17.95
CA TYR A 348 23.54 -1.46 -19.25
C TYR A 348 24.35 -0.16 -19.12
N LEU A 349 23.86 0.82 -18.35
CA LEU A 349 24.57 2.08 -18.10
C LEU A 349 25.89 1.90 -17.34
N LEU A 350 25.96 0.94 -16.41
CA LEU A 350 27.18 0.62 -15.66
C LEU A 350 28.24 -0.08 -16.52
N ASN A 351 27.83 -0.94 -17.44
CA ASN A 351 28.72 -1.69 -18.32
C ASN A 351 29.20 -0.88 -19.53
N ARG A 352 28.49 0.18 -19.90
CA ARG A 352 28.89 1.05 -20.99
C ARG A 352 30.18 1.78 -20.60
N LYS A 353 31.31 1.33 -21.17
CA LYS A 353 32.57 2.07 -21.11
C LYS A 353 32.35 3.44 -21.75
N SER A 354 32.55 4.51 -20.96
CA SER A 354 32.76 5.85 -21.48
C SER A 354 34.17 5.98 -22.03
#